data_AF-A0A383AVF7-F1
#
_entry.id   AF-A0A383AVF7-F1
#
_cell.length_a   1.000
_cell.length_b   1.000
_cell.length_c   1.000
_cell.angle_alpha   90.00
_cell.angle_beta   90.00
_cell.angle_gamma   90.00
#
_symmetry.space_group_name_H-M   'P 1'
#
loop_
_entity.id
_entity.type
_entity.pdbx_description
1 polymer ?
#
loop_
_entity_poly.entity_id
_entity_poly.type
_entity_poly.pdbx_seq_one_letter_code
_entity_poly.pdbx_strand_id
1 'polypeptide(L)'
;VKGIDYRLDEFLNHQEYLIKIFENGFFISIYLAPYNYHRVHLPYEGTLVGSEMVPGTTHRVDQKALRTIKNLYIENQRLVSNFENNIFNFSLIMVAALNVSSMSITPKNSGSKFYKKAEEYGRFNLGSTVVLLFPESVKLDWSTAITVGQKVKFGECIAKVR
;
A
#
# COMPACT_ATOMS: atom_id res chain seq x y z
N VAL A 1 8.34 -9.00 5.30
CA VAL A 1 7.99 -8.67 6.72
C VAL A 1 8.92 -9.46 7.62
N LYS A 2 9.47 -8.93 8.72
CA LYS A 2 10.60 -9.55 9.49
C LYS A 2 10.62 -11.10 9.43
N GLY A 3 11.56 -11.64 8.64
CA GLY A 3 11.80 -13.09 8.48
C GLY A 3 10.94 -13.82 7.45
N ILE A 4 10.04 -13.13 6.74
CA ILE A 4 9.16 -13.66 5.69
C ILE A 4 9.28 -12.79 4.45
N ASP A 5 9.81 -13.40 3.40
CA ASP A 5 9.93 -12.84 2.07
C ASP A 5 8.67 -13.15 1.26
N TYR A 6 8.25 -12.17 0.47
CA TYR A 6 7.12 -12.27 -0.43
C TYR A 6 7.67 -12.04 -1.84
N ARG A 7 7.26 -12.86 -2.80
CA ARG A 7 7.67 -12.62 -4.17
C ARG A 7 6.86 -11.47 -4.77
N LEU A 8 7.57 -10.52 -5.38
CA LEU A 8 6.98 -9.31 -5.96
C LEU A 8 6.00 -9.65 -7.09
N ASP A 9 6.33 -10.66 -7.91
CA ASP A 9 5.51 -11.11 -9.04
C ASP A 9 4.13 -11.60 -8.59
N GLU A 10 4.09 -12.51 -7.62
CA GLU A 10 2.85 -13.00 -7.04
C GLU A 10 2.07 -11.87 -6.36
N PHE A 11 2.76 -10.99 -5.63
CA PHE A 11 2.12 -9.87 -4.94
C PHE A 11 1.47 -8.88 -5.93
N LEU A 12 2.07 -8.66 -7.09
CA LEU A 12 1.56 -7.81 -8.16
C LEU A 12 0.69 -8.55 -9.18
N ASN A 13 0.22 -9.76 -8.86
CA ASN A 13 -0.64 -10.55 -9.75
C ASN A 13 -0.03 -10.77 -11.15
N HIS A 14 1.28 -10.99 -11.20
CA HIS A 14 2.07 -11.23 -12.42
C HIS A 14 2.00 -10.09 -13.46
N GLN A 15 1.70 -8.86 -13.05
CA GLN A 15 1.75 -7.69 -13.92
C GLN A 15 3.20 -7.31 -14.26
N GLU A 16 3.74 -7.85 -15.37
CA GLU A 16 5.13 -7.69 -15.78
C GLU A 16 5.63 -6.23 -15.79
N TYR A 17 4.78 -5.29 -16.22
CA TYR A 17 5.16 -3.89 -16.28
C TYR A 17 5.43 -3.30 -14.88
N LEU A 18 4.62 -3.64 -13.88
CA LEU A 18 4.81 -3.18 -12.50
C LEU A 18 6.01 -3.86 -11.86
N ILE A 19 6.22 -5.15 -12.15
CA ILE A 19 7.38 -5.90 -11.66
C ILE A 19 8.66 -5.19 -12.10
N LYS A 20 8.77 -4.83 -13.38
CA LYS A 20 9.93 -4.08 -13.92
C LYS A 20 10.10 -2.70 -13.27
N ILE A 21 9.02 -2.01 -12.93
CA ILE A 21 9.09 -0.69 -12.28
C ILE A 21 9.62 -0.82 -10.84
N PHE A 22 9.18 -1.83 -10.09
CA PHE A 22 9.46 -1.94 -8.65
C PHE A 22 10.54 -2.97 -8.29
N GLU A 23 11.14 -3.64 -9.28
CA GLU A 23 12.32 -4.46 -9.07
C GLU A 23 13.42 -3.64 -8.41
N ASN A 24 14.06 -4.21 -7.37
CA ASN A 24 15.04 -3.55 -6.51
C ASN A 24 14.57 -2.24 -5.84
N GLY A 25 13.28 -1.96 -5.90
CA GLY A 25 12.68 -0.78 -5.31
C GLY A 25 12.52 -0.87 -3.79
N PHE A 26 11.75 0.07 -3.26
CA PHE A 26 11.49 0.19 -1.83
C PHE A 26 10.02 -0.07 -1.54
N PHE A 27 9.75 -0.59 -0.34
CA PHE A 27 8.38 -0.70 0.14
C PHE A 27 8.25 -0.30 1.61
N ILE A 28 7.06 0.14 1.99
CA ILE A 28 6.64 0.25 3.38
C ILE A 28 5.28 -0.41 3.56
N SER A 29 5.14 -1.19 4.62
CA SER A 29 3.87 -1.78 5.05
C SER A 29 3.40 -1.10 6.33
N ILE A 30 2.17 -0.60 6.31
CA ILE A 30 1.52 0.11 7.41
C ILE A 30 0.30 -0.70 7.83
N TYR A 31 0.36 -1.27 9.04
CA TYR A 31 -0.75 -1.98 9.65
C TYR A 31 -1.70 -0.99 10.34
N LEU A 32 -2.99 -1.11 10.06
CA LEU A 32 -4.07 -0.33 10.68
C LEU A 32 -4.87 -1.25 11.60
N ALA A 33 -4.66 -1.09 12.91
CA ALA A 33 -5.44 -1.82 13.91
C ALA A 33 -6.90 -1.33 13.92
N PRO A 34 -7.88 -2.12 14.41
CA PRO A 34 -9.31 -1.76 14.35
C PRO A 34 -9.69 -0.41 14.97
N TYR A 35 -8.90 0.09 15.91
CA TYR A 35 -9.10 1.40 16.57
C TYR A 35 -8.36 2.56 15.87
N ASN A 36 -7.68 2.32 14.75
CA ASN A 36 -6.97 3.36 14.00
C ASN A 36 -7.88 4.07 12.99
N TYR A 37 -7.31 5.08 12.33
CA TYR A 37 -7.93 5.79 11.22
C TYR A 37 -7.82 4.95 9.94
N HIS A 38 -8.96 4.58 9.35
CA HIS A 38 -9.05 3.62 8.23
C HIS A 38 -9.24 4.26 6.85
N ARG A 39 -9.03 5.57 6.75
CA ARG A 39 -8.97 6.25 5.46
C ARG A 39 -7.52 6.33 5.01
N VAL A 40 -7.32 6.06 3.73
CA VAL A 40 -6.02 5.97 3.10
C VAL A 40 -5.86 7.17 2.19
N HIS A 41 -4.75 7.88 2.36
CA HIS A 41 -4.42 9.08 1.61
C HIS A 41 -3.13 8.86 0.84
N LEU A 42 -2.98 9.57 -0.28
CA LEU A 42 -1.77 9.39 -1.08
C LEU A 42 -0.53 10.00 -0.42
N PRO A 43 0.61 9.28 -0.43
CA PRO A 43 1.88 9.77 0.11
C PRO A 43 2.48 10.89 -0.75
N TYR A 44 2.12 10.92 -2.03
CA TYR A 44 2.59 11.86 -3.03
C TYR A 44 1.49 12.12 -4.05
N GLU A 45 1.58 13.22 -4.81
CA GLU A 45 0.61 13.48 -5.87
C GLU A 45 0.82 12.55 -7.06
N GLY A 46 -0.25 12.22 -7.78
CA GLY A 46 -0.15 11.35 -8.96
C GLY A 46 -1.48 11.12 -9.66
N THR A 47 -1.40 10.71 -10.91
CA THR A 47 -2.54 10.32 -11.73
C THR A 47 -2.77 8.82 -11.60
N LEU A 48 -3.97 8.42 -11.15
CA LEU A 48 -4.38 7.01 -11.12
C LEU A 48 -4.47 6.48 -12.56
N VAL A 49 -3.59 5.55 -12.91
CA VAL A 49 -3.58 4.94 -14.25
C VAL A 49 -4.32 3.61 -14.30
N GLY A 50 -4.36 2.88 -13.18
CA GLY A 50 -5.06 1.60 -13.10
C GLY A 50 -5.32 1.21 -11.66
N SER A 51 -6.41 0.48 -11.45
CA SER A 51 -6.67 -0.19 -10.18
C SER A 51 -7.26 -1.56 -10.44
N GLU A 52 -6.70 -2.59 -9.80
CA GLU A 52 -7.15 -3.98 -9.93
C GLU A 52 -7.52 -4.52 -8.55
N MET A 53 -8.71 -5.11 -8.45
CA MET A 53 -9.06 -5.92 -7.29
C MET A 53 -8.57 -7.35 -7.55
N VAL A 54 -7.52 -7.77 -6.87
CA VAL A 54 -7.03 -9.14 -6.91
C VAL A 54 -7.82 -9.95 -5.89
N PRO A 55 -8.58 -10.99 -6.32
CA PRO A 55 -9.33 -11.83 -5.41
C PRO A 55 -8.39 -12.64 -4.50
N GLY A 56 -8.88 -13.00 -3.33
CA GLY A 56 -8.11 -13.76 -2.37
C GLY A 56 -8.92 -14.05 -1.11
N THR A 57 -8.25 -14.60 -0.11
CA THR A 57 -8.81 -14.85 1.21
C THR A 57 -8.88 -13.56 2.04
N THR A 58 -9.33 -13.66 3.29
CA THR A 58 -9.34 -12.54 4.24
C THR A 58 -8.74 -12.99 5.57
N HIS A 59 -7.51 -13.51 5.56
CA HIS A 59 -6.81 -13.84 6.79
C HIS A 59 -6.62 -12.60 7.65
N ARG A 60 -6.51 -12.78 8.97
CA ARG A 60 -6.11 -11.70 9.88
C ARG A 60 -4.70 -11.24 9.49
N VAL A 61 -4.43 -9.94 9.65
CA VAL A 61 -3.14 -9.33 9.30
C VAL A 61 -2.38 -8.79 10.52
N ASP A 62 -2.73 -9.27 11.72
CA ASP A 62 -2.01 -8.91 12.95
C ASP A 62 -0.60 -9.52 12.99
N GLN A 63 0.22 -9.05 13.95
CA GLN A 63 1.61 -9.48 14.06
C GLN A 63 1.80 -10.99 14.24
N LYS A 64 0.83 -11.69 14.84
CA LYS A 64 0.91 -13.15 15.00
C LYS A 64 0.71 -13.80 13.64
N ALA A 65 -0.34 -13.43 12.93
CA ALA A 65 -0.63 -13.93 11.59
C ALA A 65 0.54 -13.66 10.62
N LEU A 66 1.12 -12.46 10.66
CA LEU A 66 2.29 -12.11 9.86
C LEU A 66 3.53 -12.95 10.12
N ARG A 67 3.62 -13.66 11.25
CA ARG A 67 4.74 -14.56 11.58
C ARG A 67 4.43 -16.03 11.30
N THR A 68 3.16 -16.39 11.18
CA THR A 68 2.72 -17.79 11.10
C THR A 68 2.15 -18.18 9.74
N ILE A 69 1.56 -17.24 9.01
CA ILE A 69 0.96 -17.48 7.70
C ILE A 69 1.95 -17.04 6.64
N LYS A 70 2.50 -18.01 5.90
CA LYS A 70 3.34 -17.74 4.72
C LYS A 70 2.49 -17.03 3.66
N ASN A 71 3.06 -16.09 2.92
CA ASN A 71 2.38 -15.42 1.81
C ASN A 71 1.06 -14.71 2.18
N LEU A 72 0.84 -14.37 3.46
CA LEU A 72 -0.37 -13.71 3.95
C LEU A 72 -0.86 -12.52 3.11
N TYR A 73 0.03 -11.62 2.68
CA TYR A 73 -0.36 -10.49 1.81
C TYR A 73 -0.70 -10.89 0.37
N ILE A 74 -0.11 -11.97 -0.14
CA ILE A 74 -0.37 -12.51 -1.48
C ILE A 74 -1.69 -13.29 -1.50
N GLU A 75 -1.96 -14.07 -0.44
CA GLU A 75 -3.18 -14.87 -0.32
C GLU A 75 -4.41 -14.00 -0.07
N ASN A 76 -4.25 -12.90 0.68
CA ASN A 76 -5.36 -12.00 0.95
C ASN A 76 -5.79 -11.22 -0.30
N GLN A 77 -7.11 -10.99 -0.39
CA GLN A 77 -7.68 -10.05 -1.34
C GLN A 77 -7.01 -8.67 -1.17
N ARG A 78 -6.70 -8.03 -2.30
CA ARG A 78 -6.02 -6.74 -2.31
C ARG A 78 -6.48 -5.87 -3.46
N LEU A 79 -6.54 -4.57 -3.23
CA LEU A 79 -6.74 -3.56 -4.26
C LEU A 79 -5.37 -2.95 -4.58
N VAL A 80 -4.87 -3.24 -5.79
CA VAL A 80 -3.61 -2.71 -6.30
C VAL A 80 -3.93 -1.47 -7.13
N SER A 81 -3.36 -0.32 -6.77
CA SER A 81 -3.64 0.96 -7.39
C SER A 81 -2.34 1.65 -7.79
N ASN A 82 -2.23 2.02 -9.07
CA ASN A 82 -0.99 2.50 -9.66
C ASN A 82 -1.11 3.97 -10.02
N PHE A 83 -0.10 4.76 -9.63
CA PHE A 83 -0.07 6.21 -9.81
C PHE A 83 1.18 6.61 -10.59
N GLU A 84 0.99 7.48 -11.57
CA GLU A 84 2.06 8.10 -12.32
C GLU A 84 2.27 9.55 -11.90
N ASN A 85 3.53 9.95 -11.84
CA ASN A 85 3.95 11.33 -11.57
C ASN A 85 5.20 11.62 -12.42
N ASN A 86 5.45 12.90 -12.70
CA ASN A 86 6.61 13.36 -13.45
C ASN A 86 7.97 12.99 -12.81
N ILE A 87 8.01 12.68 -11.51
CA ILE A 87 9.24 12.34 -10.78
C ILE A 87 9.39 10.82 -10.65
N PHE A 88 8.36 10.12 -10.19
CA PHE A 88 8.38 8.65 -10.03
C PHE A 88 6.96 8.07 -9.99
N ASN A 89 6.83 6.83 -10.43
CA ASN A 89 5.59 6.07 -10.29
C ASN A 89 5.56 5.39 -8.91
N PHE A 90 4.38 5.19 -8.34
CA PHE A 90 4.22 4.43 -7.11
C PHE A 90 2.94 3.61 -7.12
N SER A 91 2.94 2.51 -6.37
CA SER A 91 1.73 1.72 -6.14
C SER A 91 1.29 1.84 -4.70
N LEU A 92 -0.02 2.01 -4.51
CA LEU A 92 -0.69 1.90 -3.24
C LEU A 92 -1.54 0.64 -3.26
N ILE A 93 -1.28 -0.26 -2.32
CA ILE A 93 -1.91 -1.57 -2.26
C ILE A 93 -2.63 -1.68 -0.93
N MET A 94 -3.96 -1.74 -0.99
CA MET A 94 -4.79 -2.00 0.17
C MET A 94 -4.98 -3.50 0.29
N VAL A 95 -4.57 -4.10 1.41
CA VAL A 95 -4.70 -5.55 1.66
C VAL A 95 -5.82 -5.76 2.66
N ALA A 96 -6.82 -6.55 2.27
CA ALA A 96 -7.96 -6.89 3.12
C ALA A 96 -7.52 -7.76 4.30
N ALA A 97 -8.37 -7.84 5.32
CA ALA A 97 -8.17 -8.71 6.47
C ALA A 97 -9.50 -9.33 6.92
N LEU A 98 -9.44 -10.21 7.92
CA LEU A 98 -10.63 -10.80 8.53
C LEU A 98 -11.61 -9.72 8.99
N ASN A 99 -12.89 -9.87 8.65
CA ASN A 99 -13.98 -8.92 8.95
C ASN A 99 -13.90 -7.56 8.25
N VAL A 100 -13.04 -7.40 7.23
CA VAL A 100 -13.06 -6.21 6.37
C VAL A 100 -14.18 -6.37 5.34
N SER A 101 -15.29 -5.66 5.56
CA SER A 101 -16.50 -5.79 4.72
C SER A 101 -16.33 -5.27 3.30
N SER A 102 -15.37 -4.37 3.04
CA SER A 102 -14.86 -4.04 1.70
C SER A 102 -13.71 -3.03 1.75
N MET A 103 -12.98 -2.94 0.64
CA MET A 103 -12.08 -1.83 0.31
C MET A 103 -12.74 -1.01 -0.79
N SER A 104 -12.73 0.32 -0.65
CA SER A 104 -13.33 1.21 -1.66
C SER A 104 -12.42 2.38 -1.97
N ILE A 105 -12.41 2.78 -3.23
CA ILE A 105 -11.83 4.04 -3.71
C ILE A 105 -12.83 5.15 -3.40
N THR A 106 -12.35 6.27 -2.86
CA THR A 106 -13.17 7.44 -2.57
C THR A 106 -13.59 8.09 -3.90
N PRO A 107 -14.90 8.22 -4.19
CA PRO A 107 -15.36 8.81 -5.44
C PRO A 107 -14.92 10.27 -5.58
N LYS A 108 -14.43 10.65 -6.76
CA LYS A 108 -14.11 12.04 -7.09
C LYS A 108 -15.25 12.67 -7.89
N ASN A 109 -15.86 13.72 -7.33
CA ASN A 109 -16.94 14.46 -7.98
C ASN A 109 -16.54 15.04 -9.35
N SER A 110 -15.25 15.33 -9.55
CA SER A 110 -14.72 15.92 -10.79
C SER A 110 -14.49 14.92 -11.93
N GLY A 111 -14.58 13.61 -11.67
CA GLY A 111 -14.11 12.57 -12.63
C GLY A 111 -12.59 12.54 -12.88
N SER A 112 -11.85 13.56 -12.43
CA SER A 112 -10.39 13.60 -12.48
C SER A 112 -9.75 12.37 -11.83
N LYS A 113 -8.74 11.82 -12.51
CA LYS A 113 -7.88 10.74 -12.02
C LYS A 113 -6.63 11.25 -11.30
N PHE A 114 -6.37 12.55 -11.32
CA PHE A 114 -5.24 13.17 -10.63
C PHE A 114 -5.57 13.40 -9.16
N TYR A 115 -4.69 12.98 -8.25
CA TYR A 115 -4.82 13.17 -6.81
C TYR A 115 -3.66 14.00 -6.29
N LYS A 116 -3.95 14.96 -5.41
CA LYS A 116 -2.93 15.73 -4.70
C LYS A 116 -2.31 14.88 -3.58
N LYS A 117 -1.10 15.25 -3.16
CA LYS A 117 -0.51 14.71 -1.93
C LYS A 117 -1.47 14.90 -0.75
N ALA A 118 -1.59 13.88 0.09
CA ALA A 118 -2.50 13.81 1.23
C ALA A 118 -4.00 13.84 0.88
N GLU A 119 -4.38 13.82 -0.40
CA GLU A 119 -5.77 13.63 -0.79
C GLU A 119 -6.23 12.21 -0.42
N GLU A 120 -7.47 12.08 0.05
CA GLU A 120 -8.06 10.77 0.36
C GLU A 120 -8.24 9.97 -0.92
N TYR A 121 -7.67 8.77 -0.95
CA TYR A 121 -7.78 7.85 -2.07
C TYR A 121 -8.81 6.76 -1.83
N GLY A 122 -8.86 6.21 -0.62
CA GLY A 122 -9.73 5.08 -0.33
C GLY A 122 -9.90 4.84 1.15
N ARG A 123 -10.66 3.80 1.47
CA ARG A 123 -10.98 3.45 2.86
C ARG A 123 -11.18 1.97 3.04
N PHE A 124 -10.88 1.51 4.25
CA PHE A 124 -11.28 0.22 4.75
C PHE A 124 -12.48 0.40 5.67
N ASN A 125 -13.40 -0.56 5.63
CA ASN A 125 -14.54 -0.55 6.56
C ASN A 125 -14.19 -1.18 7.93
N LEU A 126 -13.14 -1.99 8.04
CA LEU A 126 -12.56 -2.51 9.29
C LEU A 126 -11.04 -2.77 9.09
N GLY A 127 -10.25 -2.86 10.17
CA GLY A 127 -8.79 -3.08 10.23
C GLY A 127 -8.08 -3.75 9.05
N SER A 128 -6.91 -3.26 8.65
CA SER A 128 -6.25 -3.73 7.41
C SER A 128 -4.75 -3.39 7.32
N THR A 129 -4.16 -3.54 6.15
CA THR A 129 -2.78 -3.14 5.85
C THR A 129 -2.72 -2.32 4.56
N VAL A 130 -1.90 -1.27 4.53
CA VAL A 130 -1.53 -0.55 3.31
C VAL A 130 -0.06 -0.85 3.01
N VAL A 131 0.23 -1.27 1.78
CA VAL A 131 1.59 -1.42 1.27
C VAL A 131 1.82 -0.36 0.21
N LEU A 132 2.92 0.38 0.31
CA LEU A 132 3.38 1.31 -0.72
C LEU A 132 4.62 0.73 -1.39
N LEU A 133 4.67 0.81 -2.72
CA LEU A 133 5.83 0.45 -3.53
C LEU A 133 6.39 1.66 -4.25
N PHE A 134 7.71 1.79 -4.26
CA PHE A 134 8.46 2.85 -4.91
C PHE A 134 9.60 2.24 -5.73
N PRO A 135 9.91 2.77 -6.93
CA PRO A 135 10.98 2.25 -7.79
C PRO A 135 12.36 2.53 -7.20
N GLU A 136 13.39 1.81 -7.64
CA GLU A 136 14.78 2.09 -7.25
C GLU A 136 15.23 3.49 -7.69
N SER A 137 14.68 3.99 -8.80
CA SER A 137 15.03 5.29 -9.38
C SER A 137 14.69 6.49 -8.51
N VAL A 138 13.76 6.36 -7.54
CA VAL A 138 13.44 7.44 -6.62
C VAL A 138 14.40 7.45 -5.43
N LYS A 139 15.07 8.60 -5.23
CA LYS A 139 15.94 8.81 -4.07
C LYS A 139 15.09 9.14 -2.85
N LEU A 140 14.68 8.10 -2.12
CA LEU A 140 13.96 8.23 -0.86
C LEU A 140 14.92 8.39 0.32
N ASP A 141 14.81 9.52 0.99
CA ASP A 141 15.45 9.79 2.26
C ASP A 141 14.49 9.41 3.39
N TRP A 142 14.62 8.18 3.88
CA TRP A 142 13.78 7.65 4.94
C TRP A 142 14.05 8.37 6.26
N SER A 143 12.98 8.73 6.97
CA SER A 143 13.10 9.36 8.28
C SER A 143 13.76 8.38 9.27
N THR A 144 14.80 8.84 9.97
CA THR A 144 15.50 8.04 10.98
C THR A 144 14.63 7.65 12.17
N ALA A 145 13.49 8.33 12.35
CA ALA A 145 12.49 8.00 13.36
C ALA A 145 11.65 6.76 13.00
N ILE A 146 11.70 6.28 11.76
CA ILE A 146 10.90 5.15 11.29
C ILE A 146 11.69 3.85 11.42
N THR A 147 11.28 3.02 12.38
CA THR A 147 11.79 1.66 12.56
C THR A 147 10.66 0.64 12.45
N VAL A 148 10.99 -0.64 12.26
CA VAL A 148 9.99 -1.71 12.23
C VAL A 148 9.19 -1.73 13.53
N GLY A 149 7.85 -1.69 13.42
CA GLY A 149 6.93 -1.67 14.55
C GLY A 149 6.68 -0.28 15.15
N GLN A 150 7.32 0.76 14.60
CA GLN A 150 7.07 2.14 15.02
C GLN A 150 5.62 2.55 14.72
N LYS A 151 4.99 3.22 15.68
CA LYS A 151 3.69 3.85 15.46
C LYS A 151 3.89 5.13 14.68
N VAL A 152 3.11 5.30 13.61
CA VAL A 152 3.07 6.52 12.79
C VAL A 152 1.72 7.20 12.91
N LYS A 153 1.69 8.53 12.78
CA LYS A 153 0.47 9.33 12.74
C LYS A 153 0.12 9.75 11.32
N PHE A 154 -1.16 10.01 11.08
CA PHE A 154 -1.57 10.66 9.84
C PHE A 154 -0.87 12.01 9.67
N GLY A 155 -0.32 12.26 8.48
CA GLY A 155 0.45 13.48 8.17
C GLY A 155 1.91 13.45 8.62
N GLU A 156 2.35 12.41 9.35
CA GLU A 156 3.75 12.25 9.73
C GLU A 156 4.63 11.94 8.51
N CYS A 157 5.76 12.63 8.40
CA CYS A 157 6.70 12.43 7.31
C CYS A 157 7.52 11.15 7.56
N ILE A 158 7.26 10.12 6.76
CA ILE A 158 7.99 8.85 6.80
C ILE A 158 9.23 8.81 5.89
N ALA A 159 9.23 9.60 4.82
CA ALA A 159 10.34 9.76 3.88
C ALA A 159 10.21 11.09 3.11
N LYS A 160 11.32 11.57 2.56
CA LYS A 160 11.39 12.69 1.62
C LYS A 160 11.94 12.21 0.28
N VAL A 161 11.44 12.79 -0.81
CA VAL A 161 11.99 12.61 -2.15
C VAL A 161 13.10 13.66 -2.33
N ARG A 162 14.30 13.23 -2.74
CA ARG A 162 15.45 14.10 -3.01
C ARG A 162 15.64 14.37 -4.49
#